data_AF-A0A2T0WCA1-F1
#
_entry.id   AF-A0A2T0WCA1-F1
#
_cell.length_a   1.000
_cell.length_b   1.000
_cell.length_c   1.000
_cell.angle_alpha   90.00
_cell.angle_beta   90.00
_cell.angle_gamma   90.00
#
_symmetry.space_group_name_H-M   'P 1'
#
loop_
_entity.id
_entity.type
_entity.pdbx_description
1 polymer ?
#
loop_
_entity_poly.entity_id
_entity_poly.type
_entity_poly.pdbx_seq_one_letter_code
_entity_poly.pdbx_strand_id
1 'polypeptide(L)'
;MRHIVYSLFAIASLLILTDFLLPGIQFVKSEFEVKKELQQYFNAAGNSHFSYKVITDNHDFTISEGFAQEILDGQQTIQYRVSQIFQEVNGYGLADSKSTSMHSLRIFSGLILPLFVIITLFISFRKARSLNTLVFVLQVLLIADLLFLIM
;
A
#
# COMPACT_ATOMS: atom_id res chain seq x y z
N MET A 1 6.23 25.47 17.90
CA MET A 1 5.44 25.05 16.72
C MET A 1 6.11 23.94 15.90
N ARG A 2 7.35 24.10 15.41
CA ARG A 2 8.05 23.07 14.61
C ARG A 2 8.09 21.66 15.24
N HIS A 3 8.40 21.56 16.52
CA HIS A 3 8.45 20.26 17.22
C HIS A 3 7.09 19.58 17.34
N ILE A 4 6.02 20.35 17.52
CA ILE A 4 4.63 19.83 17.56
C ILE A 4 4.26 19.22 16.21
N VAL A 5 4.60 19.92 15.11
CA VAL A 5 4.40 19.42 13.76
C VAL A 5 5.17 18.12 13.56
N TYR A 6 6.45 18.06 13.95
CA TYR A 6 7.24 16.82 13.81
C TYR A 6 6.65 15.66 14.62
N SER A 7 6.18 15.92 15.84
CA SER A 7 5.50 14.91 16.65
C SER A 7 4.23 14.40 15.99
N LEU A 8 3.41 15.27 15.40
CA LEU A 8 2.20 14.86 14.68
C LEU A 8 2.53 13.93 13.50
N PHE A 9 3.51 14.30 12.67
CA PHE A 9 3.93 13.47 11.54
C PHE A 9 4.57 12.16 11.99
N ALA A 10 5.33 12.15 13.08
CA ALA A 10 5.87 10.91 13.65
C ALA A 10 4.76 9.97 14.14
N ILE A 11 3.72 10.50 14.81
CA ILE A 11 2.56 9.72 15.24
C ILE A 11 1.82 9.16 14.03
N ALA A 12 1.58 9.97 13.00
CA ALA A 12 0.94 9.51 11.77
C ALA A 12 1.72 8.37 11.10
N SER A 13 3.05 8.51 10.96
CA SER A 13 3.89 7.43 10.41
C SER A 13 3.87 6.17 11.27
N LEU A 14 3.87 6.31 12.60
CA LEU A 14 3.73 5.16 13.51
C LEU A 14 2.38 4.47 13.35
N LEU A 15 1.28 5.21 13.17
CA LEU A 15 -0.04 4.63 12.93
C LEU A 15 -0.06 3.81 11.63
N ILE A 16 0.48 4.35 10.54
CA ILE A 16 0.58 3.64 9.26
C ILE A 16 1.43 2.37 9.39
N LEU A 17 2.61 2.46 10.00
CA LEU A 17 3.47 1.30 10.23
C LEU A 17 2.78 0.23 11.08
N THR A 18 2.11 0.65 12.15
CA THR A 18 1.43 -0.28 13.05
C THR A 18 0.31 -1.01 12.31
N ASP A 19 -0.52 -0.28 11.56
CA ASP A 19 -1.57 -0.88 10.74
C ASP A 19 -1.04 -1.87 9.69
N PHE A 20 0.09 -1.52 9.06
CA PHE A 20 0.72 -2.37 8.04
C PHE A 20 1.35 -3.64 8.64
N LEU A 21 2.01 -3.53 9.80
CA LEU A 21 2.74 -4.64 10.43
C LEU A 21 1.85 -5.58 11.22
N LEU A 22 0.70 -5.11 11.72
CA LEU A 22 -0.21 -5.96 12.47
C LEU A 22 -0.82 -7.04 11.58
N PRO A 23 -1.06 -8.24 12.14
CA PRO A 23 -1.81 -9.27 11.44
C PRO A 23 -3.23 -8.76 11.21
N GLY A 24 -3.52 -8.42 9.95
CA GLY A 24 -4.84 -8.01 9.50
C GLY A 24 -5.88 -9.13 9.59
N ILE A 25 -7.10 -8.84 9.13
CA ILE A 25 -8.17 -9.82 9.05
C ILE A 25 -8.00 -10.62 7.77
N GLN A 26 -7.96 -11.94 7.88
CA GLN A 26 -7.85 -12.84 6.74
C GLN A 26 -9.24 -13.24 6.22
N PHE A 27 -9.40 -13.14 4.91
CA PHE A 27 -10.57 -13.59 4.18
C PHE A 27 -10.19 -14.69 3.20
N VAL A 28 -11.09 -15.66 3.02
CA VAL A 28 -10.97 -16.75 2.06
C VAL A 28 -12.24 -16.74 1.21
N LYS A 29 -12.10 -16.64 -0.11
CA LYS A 29 -13.21 -16.45 -1.05
C LYS A 29 -13.06 -17.34 -2.28
N SER A 30 -14.13 -18.05 -2.61
CA SER A 30 -14.26 -18.86 -3.83
C SER A 30 -15.03 -18.13 -4.94
N GLU A 31 -15.79 -17.10 -4.59
CA GLU A 31 -16.53 -16.25 -5.52
C GLU A 31 -15.85 -14.89 -5.60
N PHE A 32 -15.34 -14.58 -6.79
CA PHE A 32 -14.69 -13.31 -7.11
C PHE A 32 -14.67 -13.11 -8.63
N GLU A 33 -14.50 -11.87 -9.07
CA GLU A 33 -14.29 -11.51 -10.47
C GLU A 33 -12.86 -11.03 -10.67
N VAL A 34 -12.20 -11.50 -11.75
CA VAL A 34 -10.92 -10.93 -12.19
C VAL A 34 -11.18 -9.99 -13.36
N LYS A 35 -10.96 -8.70 -13.14
CA LYS A 35 -11.11 -7.67 -14.15
C LYS A 35 -9.75 -7.30 -14.73
N LYS A 36 -9.66 -7.34 -16.06
CA LYS A 36 -8.50 -6.84 -16.82
C LYS A 36 -8.83 -5.48 -17.40
N GLU A 37 -8.04 -4.47 -17.06
CA GLU A 37 -8.20 -3.09 -17.54
C GLU A 37 -6.95 -2.62 -18.28
N LEU A 38 -7.14 -2.09 -19.48
CA LEU A 38 -6.07 -1.42 -20.22
C LEU A 38 -5.86 -0.02 -19.65
N GLN A 39 -4.71 0.18 -19.02
CA GLN A 39 -4.27 1.47 -18.51
C GLN A 39 -3.44 2.16 -19.61
N GLN A 40 -4.05 3.16 -20.24
CA GLN A 40 -3.39 4.01 -21.24
C GLN A 40 -2.79 5.23 -20.57
N TYR A 41 -1.51 5.48 -20.80
CA TYR A 41 -0.88 6.72 -20.37
C TYR A 41 -1.11 7.79 -21.44
N PHE A 42 -1.64 8.93 -21.03
CA PHE A 42 -1.74 10.13 -21.88
C PHE A 42 -0.37 10.84 -21.98
N ASN A 43 0.66 10.10 -22.38
CA ASN A 43 1.98 10.64 -22.67
C ASN A 43 2.26 10.63 -24.18
N ALA A 44 3.22 11.45 -24.64
CA ALA A 44 3.54 11.59 -26.07
C ALA A 44 4.04 10.28 -26.72
N ALA A 45 4.40 9.28 -25.92
CA ALA A 45 4.82 7.96 -26.38
C ALA A 45 3.65 6.97 -26.60
N GLY A 46 2.43 7.29 -26.12
CA GLY A 46 1.26 6.44 -26.31
C GLY A 46 1.34 5.08 -25.61
N ASN A 47 2.10 4.99 -24.51
CA ASN A 47 2.31 3.72 -23.82
C ASN A 47 1.03 3.23 -23.14
N SER A 48 0.82 1.92 -23.13
CA SER A 48 -0.26 1.29 -22.39
C SER A 48 0.24 0.02 -21.69
N HIS A 49 -0.44 -0.37 -20.62
CA HIS A 49 -0.20 -1.63 -19.94
C HIS A 49 -1.52 -2.21 -19.45
N PHE A 50 -1.54 -3.52 -19.22
CA PHE A 50 -2.68 -4.15 -18.57
C PHE A 50 -2.52 -4.10 -17.06
N SER A 51 -3.60 -3.76 -16.37
CA SER A 51 -3.76 -3.90 -14.93
C SER A 51 -4.82 -4.96 -14.65
N TYR A 52 -4.63 -5.71 -13.57
CA TYR A 52 -5.52 -6.78 -13.17
C TYR A 52 -6.04 -6.48 -11.77
N LYS A 53 -7.35 -6.63 -11.58
CA LYS A 53 -8.02 -6.43 -10.29
C LYS A 53 -8.83 -7.65 -9.92
N VAL A 54 -8.87 -7.95 -8.63
CA VAL A 54 -9.83 -8.88 -8.05
C VAL A 54 -10.95 -8.06 -7.42
N ILE A 55 -12.19 -8.42 -7.72
CA ILE A 55 -13.39 -7.84 -7.12
C ILE A 55 -14.09 -8.94 -6.32
N THR A 56 -14.30 -8.67 -5.04
CA THR A 56 -15.08 -9.51 -4.13
C THR A 56 -16.25 -8.70 -3.59
N ASP A 57 -17.18 -9.35 -2.87
CA ASP A 57 -18.35 -8.67 -2.29
C ASP A 57 -17.99 -7.46 -1.41
N ASN A 58 -16.80 -7.49 -0.78
CA ASN A 58 -16.42 -6.54 0.26
C ASN A 58 -15.20 -5.67 -0.10
N HIS A 59 -14.37 -6.10 -1.06
CA HIS A 59 -13.12 -5.43 -1.40
C HIS A 59 -12.80 -5.61 -2.87
N ASP A 60 -12.25 -4.57 -3.48
CA ASP A 60 -11.53 -4.64 -4.75
C ASP A 60 -10.06 -4.28 -4.56
N PHE A 61 -9.16 -5.00 -5.24
CA PHE A 61 -7.74 -4.73 -5.12
C PHE A 61 -6.96 -5.15 -6.36
N THR A 62 -5.88 -4.42 -6.64
CA THR A 62 -4.98 -4.69 -7.77
C THR A 62 -4.08 -5.88 -7.46
N ILE A 63 -3.97 -6.79 -8.43
CA ILE A 63 -3.12 -7.98 -8.37
C ILE A 63 -2.06 -7.96 -9.46
N SER A 64 -1.02 -8.79 -9.28
CA SER A 64 -0.01 -9.00 -10.32
C SER A 64 -0.58 -9.78 -11.50
N GLU A 65 -0.03 -9.56 -12.69
CA GLU A 65 -0.40 -10.33 -13.88
C GLU A 65 -0.14 -11.84 -13.70
N GLY A 66 0.98 -12.20 -13.06
CA GLY A 66 1.29 -13.60 -12.76
C GLY A 66 0.22 -14.26 -11.88
N PHE A 67 -0.22 -13.55 -10.84
CA PHE A 67 -1.30 -14.06 -9.96
C PHE A 67 -2.65 -14.13 -10.69
N ALA A 68 -2.93 -13.18 -11.59
CA ALA A 68 -4.14 -13.23 -12.41
C ALA A 68 -4.15 -14.45 -13.33
N GLN A 69 -3.00 -14.78 -13.92
CA GLN A 69 -2.86 -16.00 -14.74
C GLN A 69 -3.00 -17.27 -13.91
N GLU A 70 -2.36 -17.34 -12.73
CA GLU A 70 -2.52 -18.48 -11.81
C GLU A 70 -3.98 -18.75 -11.43
N ILE A 71 -4.76 -17.68 -11.23
CA ILE A 71 -6.21 -17.77 -10.97
C ILE A 71 -6.99 -18.23 -12.21
N LEU A 72 -6.64 -17.76 -13.41
CA LEU A 72 -7.36 -18.13 -14.63
C LEU A 72 -7.08 -19.57 -15.06
N ASP A 73 -5.89 -20.08 -14.74
CA ASP A 73 -5.43 -21.42 -15.07
C ASP A 73 -5.99 -22.52 -14.15
N GLY A 74 -6.72 -22.16 -13.08
CA GLY A 74 -7.40 -23.14 -12.22
C GLY A 74 -8.58 -22.56 -11.43
N GLN A 75 -9.59 -23.37 -11.13
CA GLN A 75 -10.66 -22.98 -10.21
C GLN A 75 -10.13 -22.96 -8.77
N GLN A 76 -9.58 -21.82 -8.34
CA GLN A 76 -8.89 -21.72 -7.07
C GLN A 76 -9.57 -20.73 -6.13
N THR A 77 -9.61 -21.10 -4.85
CA THR A 77 -10.03 -20.22 -3.77
C THR A 77 -8.90 -19.25 -3.49
N ILE A 78 -9.19 -17.96 -3.43
CA ILE A 78 -8.22 -16.93 -3.06
C ILE A 78 -8.29 -16.65 -1.56
N GLN A 79 -7.17 -16.23 -1.00
CA GLN A 79 -7.08 -15.66 0.32
C GLN A 79 -6.46 -14.27 0.27
N TYR A 80 -6.97 -13.36 1.09
CA TYR A 80 -6.40 -12.03 1.22
C TYR A 80 -6.48 -11.52 2.66
N ARG A 81 -5.60 -10.58 3.00
CA ARG A 81 -5.49 -9.97 4.34
C ARG A 81 -5.74 -8.49 4.25
N VAL A 82 -6.63 -7.99 5.09
CA VAL A 82 -7.04 -6.59 5.14
C VAL A 82 -6.56 -5.97 6.45
N SER A 83 -5.99 -4.78 6.37
CA SER A 83 -5.53 -4.05 7.55
C SER A 83 -6.70 -3.54 8.39
N GLN A 84 -6.47 -3.27 9.68
CA GLN A 84 -7.58 -3.01 10.61
C GLN A 84 -8.02 -1.54 10.62
N ILE A 85 -7.07 -0.62 10.45
CA ILE A 85 -7.32 0.82 10.54
C ILE A 85 -7.69 1.36 9.17
N PHE A 86 -6.86 1.08 8.16
CA PHE A 86 -7.04 1.62 6.82
C PHE A 86 -7.86 0.72 5.89
N GLN A 87 -8.22 -0.50 6.33
CA GLN A 87 -9.00 -1.46 5.53
C GLN A 87 -8.34 -1.78 4.17
N GLU A 88 -7.02 -1.71 4.12
CA GLU A 88 -6.22 -1.91 2.91
C GLU A 88 -5.78 -3.36 2.76
N VAL A 89 -5.71 -3.85 1.52
CA VAL A 89 -5.25 -5.23 1.26
C VAL A 89 -3.74 -5.31 1.42
N ASN A 90 -3.30 -5.84 2.55
CA ASN A 90 -1.89 -6.05 2.90
C ASN A 90 -1.28 -7.27 2.19
N GLY A 91 -2.09 -8.20 1.67
CA GLY A 91 -1.54 -9.32 0.92
C GLY A 91 -2.61 -10.24 0.40
N TYR A 92 -2.28 -10.95 -0.66
CA TYR A 92 -3.18 -11.88 -1.34
C TYR A 92 -2.41 -13.12 -1.79
N GLY A 93 -3.11 -14.22 -2.01
CA GLY A 93 -2.53 -15.46 -2.49
C GLY A 93 -3.60 -16.52 -2.75
N LEU A 94 -3.17 -17.68 -3.20
CA LEU A 94 -4.04 -18.85 -3.31
C LEU A 94 -4.25 -19.43 -1.90
N ALA A 95 -5.45 -19.93 -1.60
CA ALA A 95 -5.77 -20.48 -0.29
C ALA A 95 -4.89 -21.70 0.07
N ASP A 96 -4.57 -22.53 -0.93
CA ASP A 96 -3.74 -23.72 -0.77
C ASP A 96 -2.23 -23.41 -0.83
N SER A 97 -1.84 -22.19 -1.18
CA SER A 97 -0.44 -21.77 -1.21
C SER A 97 -0.01 -21.13 0.10
N LYS A 98 1.20 -21.47 0.56
CA LYS A 98 1.87 -20.74 1.64
C LYS A 98 2.45 -19.41 1.19
N SER A 99 2.55 -19.16 -0.13
CA SER A 99 3.03 -17.89 -0.66
C SER A 99 1.91 -16.86 -0.71
N THR A 100 2.17 -15.69 -0.13
CA THR A 100 1.32 -14.51 -0.29
C THR A 100 2.10 -13.43 -1.01
N SER A 101 1.53 -12.85 -2.04
CA SER A 101 2.01 -11.66 -2.72
C SER A 101 1.48 -10.41 -2.05
N MET A 102 2.19 -9.30 -2.24
CA MET A 102 1.79 -7.99 -1.77
C MET A 102 2.03 -6.99 -2.91
N HIS A 103 1.12 -6.04 -3.07
CA HIS A 103 1.27 -5.01 -4.07
C HIS A 103 2.44 -4.08 -3.69
N SER A 104 3.32 -3.76 -4.64
CA SER A 104 4.52 -2.95 -4.37
C SER A 104 4.19 -1.57 -3.81
N LEU A 105 3.08 -0.96 -4.26
CA LEU A 105 2.60 0.32 -3.70
C LEU A 105 2.27 0.19 -2.22
N ARG A 106 1.73 -0.95 -1.77
CA ARG A 106 1.38 -1.19 -0.38
C ARG A 106 2.62 -1.33 0.50
N ILE A 107 3.70 -1.95 -0.01
CA ILE A 107 5.01 -1.97 0.67
C ILE A 107 5.55 -0.56 0.80
N PHE A 108 5.43 0.26 -0.26
CA PHE A 108 5.94 1.61 -0.23
C PHE A 108 5.17 2.51 0.75
N SER A 109 3.83 2.53 0.66
CA SER A 109 2.95 3.32 1.52
C SER A 109 2.94 2.83 2.96
N GLY A 110 2.85 1.52 3.17
CA GLY A 110 2.71 0.94 4.51
C GLY A 110 4.02 0.85 5.31
N LEU A 111 5.17 0.79 4.64
CA LEU A 111 6.46 0.53 5.29
C LEU A 111 7.53 1.55 4.95
N ILE A 112 7.89 1.67 3.66
CA ILE A 112 9.09 2.40 3.25
C ILE A 112 8.95 3.89 3.56
N LEU A 113 7.87 4.53 3.10
CA LEU A 113 7.67 5.96 3.27
C LEU A 113 7.51 6.35 4.76
N PRO A 114 6.64 5.71 5.57
CA PRO A 114 6.54 6.00 7.00
C PRO A 114 7.85 5.83 7.76
N LEU A 115 8.60 4.77 7.47
CA LEU A 115 9.90 4.52 8.11
C LEU A 115 10.90 5.63 7.75
N PHE A 116 10.93 6.04 6.47
CA PHE A 116 11.82 7.08 6.00
C PHE A 116 11.49 8.46 6.61
N VAL A 117 10.20 8.75 6.84
CA VAL A 117 9.73 9.95 7.56
C VAL A 117 10.26 9.93 9.00
N ILE A 118 10.07 8.84 9.75
CA ILE A 118 10.54 8.73 11.14
C ILE A 118 12.05 8.93 11.22
N ILE A 119 12.82 8.26 10.37
CA ILE A 119 14.29 8.37 10.34
C ILE A 119 14.70 9.83 10.06
N THR A 120 14.09 10.46 9.05
CA THR A 120 14.45 11.83 8.67
C THR A 120 14.09 12.84 9.75
N LEU A 121 12.93 12.70 10.39
CA LEU A 121 12.53 13.53 11.53
C LEU A 121 13.50 13.36 12.71
N PHE A 122 13.91 12.14 13.02
CA PHE A 122 14.88 11.85 14.07
C PHE A 122 16.24 12.51 13.80
N ILE A 123 16.76 12.39 12.57
CA ILE A 123 18.03 13.03 12.19
C ILE A 123 17.89 14.55 12.22
N SER A 124 16.77 15.09 11.72
CA SER A 124 16.50 16.53 11.72
C SER A 124 16.31 17.10 13.13
N PHE A 125 15.92 16.27 14.10
CA PHE A 125 15.90 16.66 15.50
C PHE A 125 17.32 16.89 16.05
N ARG A 126 18.29 16.08 15.59
CA ARG A 126 19.70 16.17 16.00
C ARG A 126 20.51 17.20 15.20
N LYS A 127 20.19 17.45 13.93
CA LYS A 127 20.88 18.42 13.05
C LYS A 127 19.96 19.59 12.69
N ALA A 128 20.34 20.80 13.09
CA ALA A 128 19.38 21.89 13.26
C ALA A 128 18.80 22.55 11.98
N ARG A 129 19.39 22.41 10.77
CA ARG A 129 18.93 23.20 9.60
C ARG A 129 19.04 22.59 8.20
N SER A 130 19.94 21.64 7.93
CA SER A 130 20.20 21.21 6.54
C SER A 130 19.10 20.33 5.92
N LEU A 131 18.16 19.82 6.72
CA LEU A 131 17.16 18.85 6.28
C LEU A 131 15.74 19.43 6.15
N ASN A 132 15.55 20.73 6.36
CA ASN A 132 14.21 21.32 6.38
C ASN A 132 13.42 21.06 5.09
N THR A 133 14.06 21.19 3.93
CA THR A 133 13.42 20.93 2.63
C THR A 133 13.01 19.46 2.49
N LEU A 134 13.90 18.53 2.85
CA LEU A 134 13.60 17.10 2.78
C LEU A 134 12.46 16.72 3.73
N VAL A 135 12.49 17.22 4.97
CA VAL A 135 11.41 17.01 5.94
C VAL A 135 10.09 17.51 5.39
N PHE A 136 10.07 18.72 4.80
CA PHE A 136 8.86 19.27 4.20
C PHE A 136 8.32 18.38 3.06
N VAL A 137 9.18 17.95 2.14
CA VAL A 137 8.79 17.05 1.03
C VAL A 137 8.19 15.75 1.58
N LEU A 138 8.85 15.13 2.56
CA LEU A 138 8.37 13.88 3.16
C LEU A 138 7.04 14.07 3.92
N GLN A 139 6.82 15.22 4.53
CA GLN A 139 5.54 15.55 5.17
C GLN A 139 4.41 15.65 4.15
N VAL A 140 4.65 16.33 3.02
CA VAL A 140 3.66 16.40 1.93
C VAL A 140 3.37 15.01 1.36
N LEU A 141 4.41 14.20 1.15
CA LEU A 141 4.24 12.81 0.70
C LEU A 141 3.45 11.98 1.70
N LEU A 142 3.69 12.12 3.01
CA LEU A 142 2.91 11.39 4.02
C LEU A 142 1.44 11.83 4.04
N ILE A 143 1.13 13.10 3.78
CA ILE A 143 -0.27 13.55 3.63
C ILE A 143 -0.91 12.87 2.42
N ALA A 144 -0.23 12.87 1.27
CA ALA A 144 -0.73 12.19 0.08
C ALA A 144 -0.93 10.69 0.31
N ASP A 145 -0.02 10.06 1.06
CA ASP A 145 -0.10 8.66 1.45
C ASP A 145 -1.28 8.37 2.38
N LEU A 146 -1.52 9.21 3.37
CA LEU A 146 -2.71 9.10 4.23
C LEU A 146 -4.00 9.25 3.43
N LEU A 147 -4.05 10.19 2.48
CA LEU A 147 -5.21 10.32 1.60
C LEU A 147 -5.42 9.06 0.77
N PHE A 148 -4.34 8.48 0.25
CA PHE A 148 -4.37 7.22 -0.47
C PHE A 148 -4.88 6.05 0.40
N LEU A 149 -4.45 5.96 1.67
CA LEU A 149 -4.86 4.88 2.58
C LEU A 149 -6.29 5.02 3.15
N ILE A 150 -6.92 6.18 3.01
CA ILE A 150 -8.27 6.44 3.55
C ILE A 150 -9.35 6.37 2.45
N MET A 151 -8.94 6.49 1.18
CA MET A 151 -9.83 6.50 0.01
C MET A 151 -10.04 5.10 -0.56
#